data_AF-A0A3D1GU64-F1
#
_entry.id   AF-A0A3D1GU64-F1
#
_cell.length_a   1.000
_cell.length_b   1.000
_cell.length_c   1.000
_cell.angle_alpha   90.00
_cell.angle_beta   90.00
_cell.angle_gamma   90.00
#
_symmetry.space_group_name_H-M   'P 1'
#
loop_
_entity.id
_entity.type
_entity.pdbx_description
1 polymer ?
#
loop_
_entity_poly.entity_id
_entity_poly.type
_entity_poly.pdbx_seq_one_letter_code
_entity_poly.pdbx_strand_id
1 'polypeptide(L)' 'DERLVGQPAKRQAVTNPEKTIFAVKRLIGRRADDAAIKDFADLVPYKVKPAKNGDAWIE' A
#
# COMPACT_ATOMS: atom_id res chain seq x y z
N ASP A 1 -12.64 -9.85 -10.70
CA ASP A 1 -11.30 -10.01 -10.13
C ASP A 1 -11.34 -10.86 -8.88
N GLU A 2 -10.37 -11.75 -8.73
CA GLU A 2 -10.22 -12.57 -7.53
C GLU A 2 -9.33 -11.85 -6.51
N ARG A 3 -9.80 -11.73 -5.26
CA ARG A 3 -9.03 -11.12 -4.17
C ARG A 3 -8.34 -12.21 -3.36
N LEU A 4 -7.04 -12.36 -3.58
CA LEU A 4 -6.23 -13.29 -2.80
C LEU A 4 -5.83 -12.71 -1.44
N VAL A 5 -5.80 -13.55 -0.41
CA VAL A 5 -5.38 -13.19 0.94
C VAL A 5 -4.42 -14.25 1.49
N GLY A 6 -3.38 -13.82 2.21
CA GLY A 6 -2.43 -14.73 2.87
C GLY A 6 -1.37 -15.29 1.91
N GLN A 7 -1.08 -16.59 2.02
CA GLN A 7 -0.02 -17.25 1.25
C GLN A 7 -0.20 -17.16 -0.29
N PRO A 8 -1.42 -17.33 -0.85
CA PRO A 8 -1.65 -17.15 -2.28
C PRO A 8 -1.26 -15.74 -2.78
N ALA A 9 -1.65 -14.68 -2.04
CA ALA A 9 -1.27 -13.31 -2.37
C ALA A 9 0.25 -13.09 -2.31
N LYS A 10 0.93 -13.68 -1.33
CA LYS A 10 2.39 -13.59 -1.19
C LYS A 10 3.13 -14.24 -2.37
N ARG A 11 2.62 -15.35 -2.91
CA ARG A 11 3.25 -16.07 -4.04
C ARG A 11 3.24 -15.25 -5.33
N GLN A 12 2.19 -14.48 -5.57
CA GLN A 12 2.06 -13.64 -6.76
C GLN A 12 2.69 -12.24 -6.60
N ALA A 13 3.25 -11.91 -5.43
CA ALA A 13 3.78 -10.57 -5.17
C ALA A 13 4.87 -10.14 -6.16
N VAL A 14 5.66 -11.10 -6.66
CA VAL A 14 6.74 -10.84 -7.63
C VAL A 14 6.19 -10.58 -9.04
N THR A 15 5.15 -11.31 -9.45
CA THR A 15 4.57 -11.19 -10.79
C THR A 15 3.50 -10.10 -10.89
N ASN A 16 2.92 -9.70 -9.77
CA ASN A 16 1.89 -8.67 -9.67
C ASN A 16 2.19 -7.68 -8.52
N PRO A 17 3.30 -6.92 -8.60
CA PRO A 17 3.77 -6.09 -7.50
C PRO A 17 2.85 -4.90 -7.22
N GLU A 18 2.33 -4.23 -8.26
CA GLU A 18 1.47 -3.04 -8.10
C GLU A 18 0.11 -3.36 -7.45
N LYS A 19 -0.44 -4.57 -7.67
CA LYS A 19 -1.75 -4.97 -7.11
C LYS A 19 -1.62 -5.90 -5.90
N THR A 20 -0.41 -6.20 -5.45
CA THR A 20 -0.19 -7.00 -4.23
C THR A 20 0.11 -6.09 -3.06
N ILE A 21 -0.90 -5.93 -2.20
CA ILE A 21 -0.82 -4.99 -1.09
C ILE A 21 -0.28 -5.67 0.17
N PHE A 22 0.77 -5.10 0.75
CA PHE A 22 1.40 -5.57 1.99
C PHE A 22 1.85 -4.41 2.87
N ALA A 23 2.17 -4.69 4.15
CA ALA A 23 2.60 -3.68 5.12
C ALA A 23 1.61 -2.51 5.36
N VAL A 24 0.32 -2.70 5.04
CA VAL A 24 -0.75 -1.69 5.20
C VAL A 24 -0.83 -1.12 6.61
N LYS A 25 -0.47 -1.91 7.64
CA LYS A 25 -0.45 -1.45 9.04
C LYS A 25 0.43 -0.21 9.27
N ARG A 26 1.39 0.08 8.38
CA ARG A 26 2.20 1.32 8.41
C ARG A 26 1.44 2.56 7.94
N LEU A 27 0.38 2.40 7.15
CA LEU A 27 -0.45 3.48 6.63
C LEU A 27 -1.65 3.78 7.56
N ILE A 28 -2.09 2.81 8.36
CA ILE A 28 -3.29 2.95 9.21
C ILE A 28 -3.12 4.12 10.18
N GLY A 29 -4.04 5.08 10.13
CA GLY A 29 -4.06 6.25 11.00
C GLY A 29 -3.00 7.31 10.68
N ARG A 30 -2.36 7.22 9.50
CA ARG A 30 -1.36 8.18 9.04
C ARG A 30 -1.91 9.07 7.93
N ARG A 31 -1.46 10.32 7.91
CA ARG A 31 -1.76 11.28 6.86
C ARG A 31 -0.75 11.17 5.72
N ALA A 32 -1.17 11.51 4.51
CA ALA A 32 -0.33 11.42 3.32
C ALA A 32 0.84 12.43 3.30
N ASP A 33 0.78 13.46 4.13
CA ASP A 33 1.82 14.47 4.29
C ASP A 33 2.93 14.09 5.29
N ASP A 34 2.74 13.03 6.09
CA ASP A 34 3.72 12.53 7.05
C ASP A 34 5.00 12.09 6.32
N ALA A 35 6.16 12.55 6.80
CA ALA A 35 7.47 12.21 6.22
C ALA A 35 7.68 10.69 6.17
N ALA A 36 7.24 9.96 7.20
CA ALA A 36 7.34 8.51 7.23
C ALA A 36 6.52 7.82 6.13
N ILE A 37 5.43 8.45 5.67
CA ILE A 37 4.59 7.92 4.58
C ILE A 37 5.21 8.19 3.23
N LYS A 38 5.89 9.32 3.05
CA LYS A 38 6.65 9.62 1.82
C LYS A 38 7.77 8.61 1.62
N ASP A 39 8.60 8.41 2.65
CA ASP A 39 9.67 7.41 2.60
C ASP A 39 9.11 5.99 2.37
N PHE A 40 7.95 5.66 2.97
CA PHE A 40 7.30 4.37 2.77
C PHE A 40 6.76 4.20 1.35
N ALA A 41 6.19 5.26 0.76
CA ALA A 41 5.66 5.23 -0.60
C ALA A 41 6.75 4.95 -1.64
N ASP A 42 7.98 5.45 -1.41
CA ASP A 42 9.13 5.18 -2.28
C ASP A 42 9.65 3.74 -2.17
N LEU A 43 9.37 3.05 -1.07
CA LEU A 43 9.83 1.69 -0.80
C LEU A 43 8.87 0.60 -1.28
N VAL A 44 7.64 0.94 -1.64
CA VAL A 44 6.61 -0.03 -2.04
C VAL A 44 6.23 0.12 -3.51
N PRO A 45 5.85 -0.99 -4.18
CA PRO A 45 5.52 -0.95 -5.60
C PRO A 45 4.11 -0.42 -5.92
N TYR A 46 3.22 -0.36 -4.92
CA TYR A 46 1.86 0.14 -5.10
C TYR A 46 1.78 1.64 -4.77
N LYS A 47 0.81 2.32 -5.36
CA LYS A 47 0.68 3.78 -5.19
C LYS A 47 -0.04 4.13 -3.88
N VAL A 48 0.55 5.06 -3.14
CA VAL A 48 -0.06 5.70 -1.98
C VAL A 48 -0.50 7.11 -2.39
N LYS A 49 -1.77 7.45 -2.15
CA LYS A 49 -2.38 8.74 -2.52
C LYS A 49 -3.09 9.41 -1.34
N PRO A 50 -3.13 10.76 -1.30
CA PRO A 50 -3.95 11.47 -0.33
C PRO A 50 -5.44 11.24 -0.61
N ALA A 51 -6.18 10.90 0.44
CA ALA A 51 -7.63 10.86 0.43
C ALA A 51 -8.22 12.28 0.55
N LYS A 52 -9.54 12.40 0.36
CA LYS A 52 -10.25 13.69 0.47
C LYS A 52 -10.09 14.36 1.84
N ASN A 53 -9.84 13.58 2.89
CA ASN A 53 -9.63 14.05 4.26
C ASN A 53 -8.13 14.20 4.62
N GLY A 54 -7.20 13.96 3.69
CA GLY A 54 -5.75 14.02 3.91
C GLY A 54 -5.11 12.72 4.39
N ASP A 55 -5.88 11.66 4.62
CA ASP A 55 -5.33 10.36 5.02
C ASP A 55 -4.55 9.68 3.89
N ALA A 56 -3.58 8.83 4.23
CA ALA A 56 -2.85 8.03 3.27
C ALA A 56 -3.67 6.81 2.81
N TRP A 57 -4.09 6.80 1.54
CA TRP A 57 -4.84 5.70 0.91
C TRP A 57 -4.00 4.97 -0.12
N ILE A 58 -4.37 3.74 -0.43
CA ILE A 58 -3.77 2.94 -1.50
C ILE A 58 -4.67 3.05 -2.74
N GLU A 59 -4.08 3.19 -3.92
CA GLU A 59 -4.79 3.17 -5.20
C GLU A 59 -5.06 1.76 -5.74
#